data_AF-A0A535AE85-F1
#
_entry.id   AF-A0A535AE85-F1
#
_cell.length_a   1.000
_cell.length_b   1.000
_cell.length_c   1.000
_cell.angle_alpha   90.00
_cell.angle_beta   90.00
_cell.angle_gamma   90.00
#
_symmetry.space_group_name_H-M   'P 1'
#
loop_
_entity.id
_entity.type
_entity.pdbx_description
1 polymer ?
#
loop_
_entity_poly.entity_id
_entity_poly.type
_entity_poly.pdbx_seq_one_letter_code
_entity_poly.pdbx_strand_id
1 'polypeptide(L)'
;MSRASIVVIVLLLAAARAPACPELPVAPDATNPYELQFGATNVNGALGNGGLTAAFSRCGELTVFKWPGPSYYNQLAYLSDNVADARTLPHLGALDGMGAFPGLYYETASGPGFTWLRDDAWTHAQRYSADDSDVLVTDMTNPALGLAVTAWNFVLPDANVLVNHYVVTRDPTSPVRRATLVFYTNFSPSLARLPFFPIADWGLDFETDYAVVYDAREHALLHFVPASAAAYPHDFSLVNPLLQHPPAGRKVLQHAVDRLVAGLDEPGVYVAAGARHRDQGYQCGFDDSAICPHQSAIADRTITAFALPPLFDGIARNAFECNHVVSDPQGPLGACRSANHWMYGAESALTDGADGRLARSPIAACQANGALARRLVFRLGTASATFYLAAGGTRDEAYGLLRAARARGTSPEAQRAATEAWWASYLAPAHLPDTDDAAVQAFAKRSLIVMRTATDAASGAIVASIDSEP
;
A
#
# COMPACT_ATOMS: atom_id res chain seq x y z
N MET A 1 22.35 17.91 63.60
CA MET A 1 22.43 18.67 62.34
C MET A 1 23.83 18.42 61.81
N SER A 2 24.10 17.76 60.69
CA SER A 2 23.68 18.06 59.33
C SER A 2 23.99 16.90 58.38
N ARG A 3 22.97 16.51 57.59
CA ARG A 3 22.97 16.06 56.18
C ARG A 3 23.90 14.92 55.75
N ALA A 4 23.33 13.72 55.67
CA ALA A 4 23.75 12.67 54.74
C ALA A 4 23.12 12.96 53.36
N SER A 5 23.96 13.13 52.34
CA SER A 5 23.55 13.28 50.94
C SER A 5 23.34 11.90 50.33
N ILE A 6 22.11 11.56 49.99
CA ILE A 6 21.76 10.41 49.16
C ILE A 6 21.99 10.81 47.70
N VAL A 7 22.96 10.17 47.05
CA VAL A 7 23.15 10.26 45.60
C VAL A 7 22.19 9.27 44.95
N VAL A 8 21.18 9.79 44.25
CA VAL A 8 20.28 9.01 43.41
C VAL A 8 20.98 8.78 42.08
N ILE A 9 21.39 7.55 41.82
CA ILE A 9 21.85 7.11 40.50
C ILE A 9 20.59 6.86 39.66
N VAL A 10 20.31 7.78 38.74
CA VAL A 10 19.32 7.56 37.67
C VAL A 10 20.00 6.69 36.61
N LEU A 11 19.71 5.40 36.63
CA LEU A 11 20.01 4.49 35.51
C LEU A 11 19.12 4.90 34.33
N LEU A 12 19.72 5.65 33.40
CA LEU A 12 19.20 5.80 32.04
C LEU A 12 19.31 4.44 31.36
N LEU A 13 18.30 3.60 31.54
CA LEU A 13 18.03 2.50 30.61
C LEU A 13 17.72 3.17 29.26
N ALA A 14 18.70 3.15 28.35
CA ALA A 14 18.41 3.37 26.95
C ALA A 14 17.30 2.36 26.59
N ALA A 15 16.11 2.87 26.25
CA ALA A 15 15.06 2.02 25.72
C ALA A 15 15.69 1.22 24.57
N ALA A 16 15.71 -0.10 24.69
CA ALA A 16 16.10 -0.95 23.59
C ALA A 16 15.23 -0.52 22.40
N ARG A 17 15.86 -0.04 21.32
CA ARG A 17 15.13 0.23 20.09
C ARG A 17 14.47 -1.09 19.72
N ALA A 18 13.15 -1.07 19.58
CA ALA A 18 12.44 -2.21 19.03
C ALA A 18 13.03 -2.48 17.63
N PRO A 19 13.13 -3.77 17.23
CA PRO A 19 13.67 -4.11 15.93
C PRO A 19 12.79 -3.49 14.83
N ALA A 20 13.42 -2.94 13.80
CA ALA A 20 12.73 -2.40 12.64
C ALA A 20 11.87 -3.50 12.00
N CYS A 21 10.63 -3.17 11.63
CA CYS A 21 9.74 -4.10 10.95
C CYS A 21 10.04 -4.10 9.43
N PRO A 22 10.29 -5.25 8.79
CA PRO A 22 10.26 -6.60 9.38
C PRO A 22 11.54 -6.94 10.17
N GLU A 23 11.39 -7.54 11.36
CA GLU A 23 12.54 -8.14 12.05
C GLU A 23 12.99 -9.36 11.25
N LEU A 24 14.13 -9.24 10.57
CA LEU A 24 14.81 -10.38 9.98
C LEU A 24 15.58 -11.10 11.08
N PRO A 25 15.17 -12.34 11.45
CA PRO A 25 15.80 -13.05 12.55
C PRO A 25 17.25 -13.44 12.26
N VAL A 26 17.67 -13.38 11.00
CA VAL A 26 19.03 -13.67 10.53
C VAL A 26 19.38 -12.64 9.46
N ALA A 27 20.37 -11.79 9.75
CA ALA A 27 21.01 -10.97 8.72
C ALA A 27 21.74 -11.91 7.73
N PRO A 28 21.74 -11.63 6.43
CA PRO A 28 22.45 -12.46 5.48
C PRO A 28 23.95 -12.52 5.82
N ASP A 29 24.55 -13.70 5.69
CA ASP A 29 25.97 -13.95 6.03
C ASP A 29 26.95 -13.10 5.19
N ALA A 30 26.49 -12.58 4.05
CA ALA A 30 27.23 -11.68 3.17
C ALA A 30 26.25 -10.81 2.36
N THR A 31 26.75 -9.71 1.80
CA THR A 31 26.00 -8.89 0.84
C THR A 31 25.60 -9.74 -0.37
N ASN A 32 24.31 -9.82 -0.66
CA ASN A 32 23.81 -10.49 -1.84
C ASN A 32 23.98 -9.57 -3.05
N PRO A 33 24.80 -9.91 -4.05
CA PRO A 33 25.02 -9.05 -5.22
C PRO A 33 23.75 -8.83 -6.05
N TYR A 34 22.76 -9.74 -5.96
CA TYR A 34 21.45 -9.53 -6.59
C TYR A 34 20.62 -8.48 -5.84
N GLU A 35 20.73 -8.38 -4.52
CA GLU A 35 20.08 -7.31 -3.74
C GLU A 35 20.75 -5.96 -3.95
N LEU A 36 21.95 -5.89 -4.53
CA LEU A 36 22.52 -4.62 -4.98
C LEU A 36 21.96 -4.18 -6.34
N GLN A 37 21.39 -5.10 -7.12
CA GLN A 37 20.86 -4.87 -8.46
C GLN A 37 19.32 -4.76 -8.50
N PHE A 38 18.69 -5.53 -7.62
CA PHE A 38 17.25 -5.78 -7.52
C PHE A 38 16.80 -5.81 -6.04
N GLY A 39 17.58 -5.16 -5.16
CA GLY A 39 17.18 -4.71 -3.82
C GLY A 39 16.48 -5.73 -2.94
N ALA A 40 15.91 -5.25 -1.84
CA ALA A 40 15.40 -6.10 -0.78
C ALA A 40 13.88 -6.25 -0.88
N THR A 41 13.40 -7.43 -1.25
CA THR A 41 11.95 -7.73 -1.28
C THR A 41 11.29 -7.70 0.11
N ASN A 42 10.32 -6.81 0.32
CA ASN A 42 9.48 -6.71 1.51
C ASN A 42 8.13 -7.44 1.36
N VAL A 43 8.18 -8.68 0.87
CA VAL A 43 7.01 -9.54 0.71
C VAL A 43 7.11 -10.77 1.63
N ASN A 44 6.08 -10.95 2.48
CA ASN A 44 5.94 -12.11 3.36
C ASN A 44 4.69 -12.96 3.01
N GLY A 45 3.65 -12.34 2.47
CA GLY A 45 2.44 -13.02 2.00
C GLY A 45 1.98 -12.48 0.65
N ALA A 46 1.44 -13.34 -0.22
CA ALA A 46 0.94 -12.97 -1.54
C ALA A 46 -0.44 -13.59 -1.75
N LEU A 47 -1.31 -12.85 -2.44
CA LEU A 47 -2.72 -13.18 -2.63
C LEU A 47 -3.11 -12.89 -4.07
N GLY A 48 -3.96 -13.70 -4.69
CA GLY A 48 -4.47 -13.33 -6.01
C GLY A 48 -5.43 -14.29 -6.67
N ASN A 49 -6.14 -13.79 -7.68
CA ASN A 49 -7.05 -14.58 -8.52
C ASN A 49 -6.59 -14.64 -9.99
N GLY A 50 -5.41 -14.09 -10.31
CA GLY A 50 -4.83 -13.99 -11.65
C GLY A 50 -5.28 -12.77 -12.46
N GLY A 51 -6.33 -12.05 -12.03
CA GLY A 51 -6.72 -10.73 -12.54
C GLY A 51 -6.31 -9.58 -11.61
N LEU A 52 -6.18 -9.86 -10.32
CA LEU A 52 -5.60 -8.98 -9.31
C LEU A 52 -4.65 -9.80 -8.44
N THR A 53 -3.45 -9.27 -8.22
CA THR A 53 -2.45 -9.85 -7.32
C THR A 53 -2.01 -8.79 -6.31
N ALA A 54 -1.96 -9.16 -5.04
CA ALA A 54 -1.55 -8.30 -3.94
C ALA A 54 -0.51 -9.00 -3.09
N ALA A 55 0.46 -8.25 -2.56
CA ALA A 55 1.45 -8.79 -1.63
C ALA A 55 1.64 -7.90 -0.42
N PHE A 56 1.98 -8.52 0.70
CA PHE A 56 2.05 -7.87 1.99
C PHE A 56 3.40 -8.11 2.67
N SER A 57 3.92 -7.06 3.30
CA SER A 57 5.04 -7.17 4.23
C SER A 57 4.64 -8.01 5.44
N ARG A 58 5.63 -8.46 6.21
CA ARG A 58 5.40 -9.13 7.50
C ARG A 58 4.65 -8.24 8.50
N CYS A 59 4.75 -6.92 8.32
CA CYS A 59 4.15 -5.88 9.13
C CYS A 59 2.69 -5.57 8.72
N GLY A 60 2.19 -6.22 7.67
CA GLY A 60 0.83 -6.04 7.16
C GLY A 60 0.65 -4.82 6.25
N GLU A 61 1.74 -4.31 5.67
CA GLU A 61 1.72 -3.27 4.64
C GLU A 61 1.44 -3.92 3.29
N LEU A 62 0.58 -3.34 2.46
CA LEU A 62 0.49 -3.70 1.05
C LEU A 62 1.73 -3.13 0.34
N THR A 63 2.53 -3.99 -0.28
CA THR A 63 3.77 -3.61 -1.00
C THR A 63 3.69 -3.91 -2.49
N VAL A 64 2.78 -4.80 -2.91
CA VAL A 64 2.49 -5.08 -4.32
C VAL A 64 0.99 -5.02 -4.56
N PHE A 65 0.57 -4.39 -5.65
CA PHE A 65 -0.81 -4.38 -6.14
C PHE A 65 -0.81 -4.39 -7.68
N LYS A 66 -0.78 -5.58 -8.27
CA LYS A 66 -0.70 -5.79 -9.72
C LYS A 66 -2.06 -6.03 -10.36
N TRP A 67 -2.34 -5.29 -11.42
CA TRP A 67 -3.57 -5.37 -12.21
C TRP A 67 -3.26 -4.93 -13.67
N PRO A 68 -3.88 -5.54 -14.71
CA PRO A 68 -4.95 -6.55 -14.74
C PRO A 68 -4.51 -8.02 -14.57
N GLY A 69 -3.32 -8.25 -14.01
CA GLY A 69 -2.84 -9.58 -13.65
C GLY A 69 -1.42 -9.52 -13.09
N PRO A 70 -0.87 -10.64 -12.59
CA PRO A 70 0.49 -10.69 -12.06
C PRO A 70 1.58 -10.38 -13.11
N SER A 71 1.26 -10.48 -14.41
CA SER A 71 2.16 -10.14 -15.53
C SER A 71 2.17 -8.65 -15.91
N TYR A 72 1.44 -7.81 -15.17
CA TYR A 72 1.27 -6.38 -15.41
C TYR A 72 1.83 -5.53 -14.27
N TYR A 73 1.74 -4.21 -14.43
CA TYR A 73 2.37 -3.22 -13.56
C TYR A 73 1.92 -3.33 -12.12
N ASN A 74 2.85 -3.01 -11.23
CA ASN A 74 2.52 -2.62 -9.89
C ASN A 74 1.81 -1.26 -9.94
N GLN A 75 0.58 -1.19 -9.45
CA GLN A 75 -0.24 0.03 -9.42
C GLN A 75 -0.07 0.76 -8.08
N LEU A 76 1.05 0.56 -7.41
CA LEU A 76 1.35 0.98 -6.05
C LEU A 76 2.76 1.55 -5.98
N ALA A 77 2.91 2.75 -5.42
CA ALA A 77 4.23 3.33 -5.15
C ALA A 77 4.88 2.55 -3.99
N TYR A 78 5.83 1.67 -4.30
CA TYR A 78 6.60 0.94 -3.30
C TYR A 78 7.98 0.55 -3.83
N LEU A 79 9.03 1.17 -3.28
CA LEU A 79 10.42 0.94 -3.65
C LEU A 79 11.25 0.70 -2.38
N SER A 80 11.55 -0.56 -2.08
CA SER A 80 12.59 -0.90 -1.11
C SER A 80 13.97 -0.49 -1.63
N ASP A 81 14.97 -0.49 -0.74
CA ASP A 81 16.32 -0.07 -1.09
C ASP A 81 17.22 -1.26 -1.46
N ASN A 82 18.26 -1.00 -2.25
CA ASN A 82 19.32 -1.91 -2.66
C ASN A 82 20.67 -1.56 -2.00
N VAL A 83 20.68 -0.76 -0.93
CA VAL A 83 21.86 -0.64 -0.04
C VAL A 83 22.15 -1.97 0.67
N ALA A 84 23.43 -2.22 0.97
CA ALA A 84 23.88 -3.51 1.51
C ALA A 84 23.22 -3.90 2.85
N ASP A 85 22.75 -2.92 3.62
CA ASP A 85 22.07 -3.09 4.90
C ASP A 85 20.57 -2.78 4.83
N ALA A 86 19.97 -2.71 3.62
CA ALA A 86 18.55 -2.40 3.40
C ALA A 86 17.63 -3.25 4.29
N ARG A 87 18.00 -4.53 4.45
CA ARG A 87 17.37 -5.51 5.33
C ARG A 87 17.21 -5.11 6.80
N THR A 88 18.00 -4.16 7.27
CA THR A 88 17.97 -3.67 8.65
C THR A 88 17.31 -2.30 8.78
N LEU A 89 16.97 -1.67 7.65
CA LEU A 89 16.26 -0.41 7.62
C LEU A 89 14.76 -0.65 7.81
N PRO A 90 14.02 0.33 8.36
CA PRO A 90 12.57 0.31 8.35
C PRO A 90 12.03 0.04 6.94
N HIS A 91 11.06 -0.84 6.80
CA HIS A 91 10.41 -1.16 5.52
C HIS A 91 11.38 -1.62 4.42
N LEU A 92 12.52 -2.19 4.82
CA LEU A 92 13.64 -2.54 3.95
C LEU A 92 14.19 -1.36 3.13
N GLY A 93 14.09 -0.15 3.68
CA GLY A 93 14.58 1.10 3.07
C GLY A 93 13.54 1.85 2.24
N ALA A 94 12.31 1.34 2.11
CA ALA A 94 11.23 2.10 1.47
C ALA A 94 10.89 3.37 2.26
N LEU A 95 10.47 4.43 1.55
CA LEU A 95 10.05 5.68 2.18
C LEU A 95 8.76 5.47 3.01
N ASP A 96 8.61 6.23 4.10
CA ASP A 96 7.47 6.08 5.02
C ASP A 96 6.10 6.19 4.35
N GLY A 97 5.99 6.95 3.25
CA GLY A 97 4.74 7.14 2.50
C GLY A 97 4.44 6.06 1.47
N MET A 98 5.31 5.08 1.25
CA MET A 98 5.14 4.07 0.21
C MET A 98 4.21 2.93 0.64
N GLY A 99 3.38 2.45 -0.28
CA GLY A 99 2.45 1.34 -0.08
C GLY A 99 1.07 1.76 0.42
N ALA A 100 0.35 0.79 1.00
CA ALA A 100 -0.94 1.05 1.64
C ALA A 100 -1.03 0.29 2.98
N PHE A 101 -1.45 0.98 4.04
CA PHE A 101 -1.44 0.40 5.38
C PHE A 101 -2.44 1.08 6.34
N PRO A 102 -2.89 0.34 7.37
CA PRO A 102 -3.77 0.87 8.40
C PRO A 102 -3.00 1.58 9.53
N GLY A 103 -3.65 2.55 10.15
CA GLY A 103 -3.25 3.22 11.39
C GLY A 103 -4.43 3.47 12.32
N LEU A 104 -4.13 3.78 13.57
CA LEU A 104 -5.11 4.05 14.61
C LEU A 104 -4.86 5.43 15.21
N TYR A 105 -5.83 6.31 15.02
CA TYR A 105 -6.03 7.42 15.95
C TYR A 105 -6.78 6.91 17.18
N TYR A 106 -6.34 7.30 18.37
CA TYR A 106 -6.97 6.88 19.62
C TYR A 106 -7.05 8.03 20.63
N GLU A 107 -8.06 7.97 21.50
CA GLU A 107 -8.24 8.90 22.62
C GLU A 107 -8.08 8.14 23.95
N THR A 108 -7.21 8.62 24.84
CA THR A 108 -7.06 8.11 26.21
C THR A 108 -7.44 9.16 27.25
N ALA A 109 -7.25 8.86 28.54
CA ALA A 109 -7.39 9.86 29.59
C ALA A 109 -6.27 10.93 29.59
N SER A 110 -5.06 10.59 29.12
CA SER A 110 -3.91 11.50 29.07
C SER A 110 -3.88 12.36 27.81
N GLY A 111 -4.67 12.02 26.80
CA GLY A 111 -4.77 12.75 25.54
C GLY A 111 -4.99 11.84 24.34
N PRO A 112 -5.15 12.44 23.15
CA PRO A 112 -5.16 11.70 21.90
C PRO A 112 -3.75 11.23 21.50
N GLY A 113 -3.68 10.24 20.62
CA GLY A 113 -2.45 9.78 19.99
C GLY A 113 -2.75 9.08 18.67
N PHE A 114 -1.68 8.78 17.94
CA PHE A 114 -1.75 8.10 16.66
C PHE A 114 -0.58 7.12 16.51
N THR A 115 -0.82 6.01 15.81
CA THR A 115 0.20 5.04 15.43
C THR A 115 -0.21 4.32 14.15
N TRP A 116 0.72 4.07 13.24
CA TRP A 116 0.51 3.10 12.18
C TRP A 116 0.65 1.69 12.74
N LEU A 117 -0.13 0.73 12.23
CA LEU A 117 -0.06 -0.64 12.74
C LEU A 117 1.27 -1.34 12.39
N ARG A 118 2.07 -0.74 11.51
CA ARG A 118 3.42 -1.17 11.12
C ARG A 118 4.54 -0.55 11.96
N ASP A 119 4.22 0.41 12.84
CA ASP A 119 5.23 1.08 13.67
C ASP A 119 5.85 0.08 14.68
N ASP A 120 7.08 0.36 15.10
CA ASP A 120 7.87 -0.40 16.08
C ASP A 120 7.15 -0.70 17.41
N ALA A 121 6.13 0.07 17.78
CA ALA A 121 5.33 -0.17 18.98
C ALA A 121 4.40 -1.40 18.86
N TRP A 122 4.27 -1.97 17.66
CA TRP A 122 3.46 -3.15 17.37
C TRP A 122 4.32 -4.39 17.18
N THR A 123 3.82 -5.53 17.65
CA THR A 123 4.38 -6.85 17.34
C THR A 123 3.52 -7.55 16.30
N HIS A 124 4.13 -8.29 15.36
CA HIS A 124 3.41 -8.90 14.24
C HIS A 124 3.62 -10.42 14.16
N ALA A 125 2.54 -11.15 13.91
CA ALA A 125 2.57 -12.56 13.54
C ALA A 125 1.66 -12.78 12.32
N GLN A 126 2.24 -13.29 11.22
CA GLN A 126 1.52 -13.49 9.97
C GLN A 126 1.45 -14.97 9.60
N ARG A 127 0.31 -15.39 9.06
CA ARG A 127 0.06 -16.76 8.56
C ARG A 127 -1.05 -16.73 7.51
N TYR A 128 -1.24 -17.83 6.80
CA TYR A 128 -2.48 -18.05 6.06
C TYR A 128 -3.54 -18.72 6.95
N SER A 129 -4.82 -18.50 6.65
CA SER A 129 -5.92 -18.99 7.49
C SER A 129 -6.03 -20.52 7.53
N ALA A 130 -5.57 -21.18 6.47
CA ALA A 130 -5.44 -22.63 6.34
C ALA A 130 -4.35 -22.98 5.31
N ASP A 131 -3.87 -24.24 5.34
CA ASP A 131 -2.87 -24.75 4.39
C ASP A 131 -3.37 -24.73 2.94
N ASP A 132 -4.70 -24.81 2.75
CA ASP A 132 -5.41 -24.84 1.48
C ASP A 132 -6.17 -23.54 1.18
N SER A 133 -5.74 -22.42 1.75
CA SER A 133 -6.37 -21.10 1.56
C SER A 133 -5.35 -20.01 1.27
N ASP A 134 -5.74 -19.06 0.41
CA ASP A 134 -4.97 -17.84 0.13
C ASP A 134 -5.52 -16.62 0.88
N VAL A 135 -6.08 -16.84 2.07
CA VAL A 135 -6.46 -15.76 2.99
C VAL A 135 -5.31 -15.52 3.96
N LEU A 136 -4.76 -14.32 3.94
CA LEU A 136 -3.68 -13.89 4.83
C LEU A 136 -4.26 -13.34 6.14
N VAL A 137 -3.62 -13.69 7.25
CA VAL A 137 -3.97 -13.22 8.59
C VAL A 137 -2.73 -12.64 9.26
N THR A 138 -2.80 -11.36 9.63
CA THR A 138 -1.76 -10.68 10.41
C THR A 138 -2.33 -10.31 11.78
N ASP A 139 -1.79 -10.91 12.83
CA ASP A 139 -2.07 -10.53 14.21
C ASP A 139 -1.04 -9.48 14.67
N MET A 140 -1.55 -8.36 15.18
CA MET A 140 -0.77 -7.20 15.59
C MET A 140 -1.12 -6.88 17.04
N THR A 141 -0.13 -6.64 17.90
CA THR A 141 -0.40 -6.25 19.30
C THR A 141 0.38 -5.03 19.73
N ASN A 142 -0.26 -4.14 20.48
CA ASN A 142 0.37 -2.99 21.11
C ASN A 142 0.11 -3.06 22.63
N PRO A 143 1.07 -3.61 23.41
CA PRO A 143 0.90 -3.80 24.85
C PRO A 143 0.67 -2.48 25.61
N ALA A 144 1.32 -1.39 25.20
CA ALA A 144 1.20 -0.09 25.85
C ALA A 144 -0.21 0.49 25.73
N LEU A 145 -0.90 0.20 24.63
CA LEU A 145 -2.29 0.60 24.41
C LEU A 145 -3.31 -0.47 24.85
N GLY A 146 -2.86 -1.67 25.25
CA GLY A 146 -3.76 -2.79 25.54
C GLY A 146 -4.66 -3.14 24.34
N LEU A 147 -4.12 -3.05 23.13
CA LEU A 147 -4.83 -3.32 21.88
C LEU A 147 -4.25 -4.53 21.16
N ALA A 148 -5.12 -5.31 20.52
CA ALA A 148 -4.73 -6.24 19.48
C ALA A 148 -5.58 -6.00 18.23
N VAL A 149 -5.00 -6.22 17.06
CA VAL A 149 -5.65 -6.11 15.76
C VAL A 149 -5.39 -7.39 14.98
N THR A 150 -6.44 -8.06 14.52
CA THR A 150 -6.31 -9.13 13.53
C THR A 150 -6.76 -8.57 12.18
N ALA A 151 -5.83 -8.51 11.23
CA ALA A 151 -6.12 -8.22 9.83
C ALA A 151 -6.37 -9.51 9.06
N TRP A 152 -7.43 -9.54 8.26
CA TRP A 152 -7.75 -10.56 7.28
C TRP A 152 -7.68 -9.92 5.91
N ASN A 153 -6.71 -10.35 5.10
CA ASN A 153 -6.48 -9.83 3.76
C ASN A 153 -6.69 -10.96 2.74
N PHE A 154 -7.48 -10.71 1.70
CA PHE A 154 -7.76 -11.69 0.64
C PHE A 154 -8.29 -11.03 -0.62
N VAL A 155 -7.96 -11.60 -1.78
CA VAL A 155 -8.55 -11.23 -3.07
C VAL A 155 -9.79 -12.10 -3.30
N LEU A 156 -10.89 -11.49 -3.76
CA LEU A 156 -12.10 -12.24 -4.10
C LEU A 156 -11.82 -13.17 -5.31
N PRO A 157 -12.22 -14.45 -5.28
CA PRO A 157 -11.89 -15.39 -6.36
C PRO A 157 -12.45 -15.01 -7.74
N ASP A 158 -13.56 -14.29 -7.76
CA ASP A 158 -14.35 -13.96 -8.96
C ASP A 158 -14.36 -12.46 -9.30
N ALA A 159 -13.62 -11.64 -8.53
CA ALA A 159 -13.62 -10.19 -8.68
C ALA A 159 -12.25 -9.60 -8.37
N ASN A 160 -11.85 -8.57 -9.11
CA ASN A 160 -10.61 -7.80 -8.90
C ASN A 160 -10.76 -6.87 -7.69
N VAL A 161 -11.01 -7.45 -6.52
CA VAL A 161 -11.24 -6.76 -5.26
C VAL A 161 -10.37 -7.39 -4.18
N LEU A 162 -9.49 -6.58 -3.60
CA LEU A 162 -8.78 -6.90 -2.36
C LEU A 162 -9.62 -6.43 -1.17
N VAL A 163 -9.89 -7.36 -0.26
CA VAL A 163 -10.58 -7.11 1.02
C VAL A 163 -9.55 -6.96 2.13
N ASN A 164 -9.60 -5.84 2.85
CA ASN A 164 -8.81 -5.59 4.04
C ASN A 164 -9.75 -5.47 5.24
N HIS A 165 -9.89 -6.53 6.03
CA HIS A 165 -10.78 -6.57 7.18
C HIS A 165 -10.01 -6.59 8.50
N TYR A 166 -10.27 -5.61 9.36
CA TYR A 166 -9.59 -5.43 10.63
C TYR A 166 -10.56 -5.65 11.78
N VAL A 167 -10.18 -6.53 12.70
CA VAL A 167 -10.85 -6.72 13.99
C VAL A 167 -9.94 -6.17 15.08
N VAL A 168 -10.39 -5.13 15.77
CA VAL A 168 -9.66 -4.47 16.86
C VAL A 168 -10.27 -4.91 18.18
N THR A 169 -9.47 -5.56 19.01
CA THR A 169 -9.82 -5.94 20.38
C THR A 169 -9.07 -5.04 21.36
N ARG A 170 -9.75 -4.76 22.46
CA ARG A 170 -9.26 -3.91 23.53
C ARG A 170 -9.33 -4.66 24.85
N ASP A 171 -8.20 -4.75 25.54
CA ASP A 171 -8.13 -5.31 26.88
C ASP A 171 -9.04 -4.53 27.86
N PRO A 172 -9.68 -5.19 28.86
CA PRO A 172 -10.47 -4.49 29.88
C PRO A 172 -9.76 -3.35 30.60
N THR A 173 -8.43 -3.41 30.70
CA THR A 173 -7.55 -2.42 31.33
C THR A 173 -6.95 -1.41 30.35
N SER A 174 -7.25 -1.52 29.06
CA SER A 174 -6.71 -0.61 28.05
C SER A 174 -7.03 0.86 28.35
N PRO A 175 -6.05 1.77 28.20
CA PRO A 175 -6.27 3.21 28.36
C PRO A 175 -7.09 3.82 27.22
N VAL A 176 -7.24 3.12 26.08
CA VAL A 176 -7.92 3.63 24.89
C VAL A 176 -9.42 3.67 25.15
N ARG A 177 -10.04 4.84 25.01
CA ARG A 177 -11.50 5.02 25.18
C ARG A 177 -12.23 4.99 23.85
N ARG A 178 -11.64 5.57 22.83
CA ARG A 178 -12.17 5.67 21.46
C ARG A 178 -11.03 5.47 20.47
N ALA A 179 -11.36 4.92 19.32
CA ALA A 179 -10.40 4.76 18.24
C ALA A 179 -11.06 4.97 16.87
N THR A 180 -10.26 5.43 15.92
CA THR A 180 -10.61 5.58 14.51
C THR A 180 -9.51 4.89 13.71
N LEU A 181 -9.89 3.93 12.88
CA LEU A 181 -8.99 3.30 11.95
C LEU A 181 -8.86 4.20 10.72
N VAL A 182 -7.63 4.55 10.37
CA VAL A 182 -7.27 5.30 9.16
C VAL A 182 -6.62 4.31 8.21
N PHE A 183 -7.09 4.22 6.98
CA PHE A 183 -6.47 3.39 5.95
C PHE A 183 -5.84 4.31 4.90
N TYR A 184 -4.52 4.28 4.85
CA TYR A 184 -3.70 5.07 3.93
C TYR A 184 -3.42 4.28 2.65
N THR A 185 -3.37 4.98 1.51
CA THR A 185 -3.16 4.41 0.18
C THR A 185 -2.25 5.31 -0.65
N ASN A 186 -1.12 4.79 -1.11
CA ASN A 186 -0.27 5.43 -2.11
C ASN A 186 -0.25 4.60 -3.40
N PHE A 187 -1.38 4.60 -4.11
CA PHE A 187 -1.45 3.91 -5.40
C PHE A 187 -0.79 4.78 -6.45
N SER A 188 -0.09 4.12 -7.38
CA SER A 188 0.54 4.76 -8.51
C SER A 188 0.06 4.12 -9.82
N PRO A 189 -1.16 4.48 -10.29
CA PRO A 189 -1.69 3.89 -11.50
C PRO A 189 -0.77 4.12 -12.71
N SER A 190 -0.45 3.05 -13.43
CA SER A 190 0.44 3.06 -14.58
C SER A 190 -0.13 2.25 -15.75
N LEU A 191 0.06 2.80 -16.95
CA LEU A 191 -0.23 2.15 -18.24
C LEU A 191 1.05 1.84 -19.02
N ALA A 192 2.22 2.23 -18.51
CA ALA A 192 3.47 2.25 -19.25
C ALA A 192 4.18 0.89 -19.25
N ARG A 193 4.12 0.15 -20.38
CA ARG A 193 4.95 -1.04 -20.61
C ARG A 193 6.16 -0.66 -21.41
N LEU A 194 7.33 -1.04 -20.92
CA LEU A 194 8.51 -1.19 -21.76
C LEU A 194 8.69 -2.68 -22.06
N PRO A 195 8.30 -3.15 -23.27
CA PRO A 195 8.50 -4.53 -23.67
C PRO A 195 9.98 -4.93 -23.50
N PHE A 196 10.21 -6.13 -22.96
CA PHE A 196 11.55 -6.68 -22.71
C PHE A 196 12.39 -5.93 -21.67
N PHE A 197 11.81 -4.99 -20.92
CA PHE A 197 12.49 -4.27 -19.86
C PHE A 197 11.73 -4.47 -18.52
N PRO A 198 11.93 -5.62 -17.86
CA PRO A 198 11.12 -6.04 -16.71
C PRO A 198 11.35 -5.21 -15.44
N ILE A 199 12.32 -4.28 -15.47
CA ILE A 199 12.61 -3.35 -14.37
C ILE A 199 11.95 -1.97 -14.55
N ALA A 200 11.21 -1.75 -15.65
CA ALA A 200 10.53 -0.47 -15.89
C ALA A 200 9.57 -0.09 -14.75
N ASP A 201 8.87 -1.09 -14.21
CA ASP A 201 7.82 -0.91 -13.21
C ASP A 201 8.32 -0.20 -11.94
N TRP A 202 9.59 -0.42 -11.56
CA TRP A 202 10.21 0.25 -10.41
C TRP A 202 11.27 1.28 -10.82
N GLY A 203 11.94 1.06 -11.96
CA GLY A 203 13.01 1.93 -12.46
C GLY A 203 12.51 3.27 -12.97
N LEU A 204 11.20 3.40 -13.22
CA LEU A 204 10.52 4.61 -13.69
C LEU A 204 9.33 4.97 -12.78
N ASP A 205 9.33 4.62 -11.50
CA ASP A 205 8.21 4.90 -10.60
C ASP A 205 7.95 6.42 -10.43
N PHE A 206 8.97 7.28 -10.55
CA PHE A 206 8.74 8.73 -10.61
C PHE A 206 7.94 9.21 -11.84
N GLU A 207 7.80 8.36 -12.87
CA GLU A 207 6.99 8.62 -14.07
C GLU A 207 5.57 8.04 -13.97
N THR A 208 5.24 7.38 -12.86
CA THR A 208 3.92 6.81 -12.61
C THR A 208 3.06 7.77 -11.77
N ASP A 209 1.80 7.40 -11.55
CA ASP A 209 0.76 8.20 -10.90
C ASP A 209 0.18 9.34 -11.76
N TYR A 210 -1.06 9.72 -11.44
CA TYR A 210 -1.76 10.79 -12.15
C TYR A 210 -2.67 11.58 -11.22
N ALA A 211 -3.72 10.97 -10.66
CA ALA A 211 -4.61 11.67 -9.76
C ALA A 211 -5.38 10.75 -8.81
N VAL A 212 -5.70 11.32 -7.64
CA VAL A 212 -6.66 10.77 -6.71
C VAL A 212 -7.77 11.78 -6.45
N VAL A 213 -9.01 11.29 -6.48
CA VAL A 213 -10.21 12.07 -6.21
C VAL A 213 -11.11 11.37 -5.21
N TYR A 214 -11.85 12.12 -4.42
CA TYR A 214 -12.91 11.57 -3.57
C TYR A 214 -14.27 11.78 -4.25
N ASP A 215 -14.96 10.69 -4.57
CA ASP A 215 -16.34 10.72 -5.07
C ASP A 215 -17.31 10.61 -3.89
N ALA A 216 -18.05 11.70 -3.64
CA ALA A 216 -19.01 11.77 -2.54
C ALA A 216 -20.24 10.87 -2.75
N ARG A 217 -20.55 10.44 -3.98
CA ARG A 217 -21.66 9.52 -4.28
C ARG A 217 -21.30 8.09 -3.94
N GLU A 218 -20.06 7.70 -4.26
CA GLU A 218 -19.53 6.37 -4.00
C GLU A 218 -18.90 6.21 -2.62
N HIS A 219 -18.65 7.32 -1.91
CA HIS A 219 -17.91 7.32 -0.64
C HIS A 219 -16.60 6.54 -0.77
N ALA A 220 -15.80 6.95 -1.75
CA ALA A 220 -14.60 6.25 -2.18
C ALA A 220 -13.56 7.23 -2.69
N LEU A 221 -12.29 6.88 -2.45
CA LEU A 221 -11.18 7.42 -3.20
C LEU A 221 -11.10 6.68 -4.53
N LEU A 222 -10.75 7.40 -5.60
CA LEU A 222 -10.46 6.85 -6.91
C LEU A 222 -9.10 7.36 -7.32
N HIS A 223 -8.11 6.46 -7.28
CA HIS A 223 -6.81 6.68 -7.91
C HIS A 223 -6.94 6.24 -9.35
N PHE A 224 -6.50 7.06 -10.30
CA PHE A 224 -6.67 6.73 -11.71
C PHE A 224 -5.61 7.35 -12.61
N VAL A 225 -5.30 6.67 -13.71
CA VAL A 225 -4.65 7.24 -14.89
C VAL A 225 -5.50 6.91 -16.12
N PRO A 226 -6.01 7.93 -16.85
CA PRO A 226 -6.70 7.69 -18.10
C PRO A 226 -5.75 7.34 -19.24
N ALA A 227 -6.25 6.66 -20.28
CA ALA A 227 -5.48 6.33 -21.48
C ALA A 227 -4.93 7.58 -22.18
N SER A 228 -5.69 8.69 -22.21
CA SER A 228 -5.21 9.96 -22.75
C SER A 228 -3.98 10.53 -22.02
N ALA A 229 -3.77 10.17 -20.75
CA ALA A 229 -2.63 10.61 -19.95
C ALA A 229 -1.58 9.52 -19.76
N ALA A 230 -1.61 8.42 -20.53
CA ALA A 230 -0.73 7.27 -20.33
C ALA A 230 0.77 7.55 -20.53
N ALA A 231 1.12 8.55 -21.35
CA ALA A 231 2.51 8.88 -21.65
C ALA A 231 3.11 9.82 -20.60
N TYR A 232 4.41 9.65 -20.32
CA TYR A 232 5.18 10.62 -19.54
C TYR A 232 5.86 11.65 -20.46
N PRO A 233 5.86 12.95 -20.12
CA PRO A 233 5.12 13.55 -19.01
C PRO A 233 3.60 13.54 -19.24
N HIS A 234 2.83 13.32 -18.17
CA HIS A 234 1.38 13.18 -18.24
C HIS A 234 0.66 14.46 -18.67
N ASP A 235 -0.44 14.30 -19.43
CA ASP A 235 -1.37 15.39 -19.71
C ASP A 235 -2.34 15.60 -18.54
N PHE A 236 -2.10 16.64 -17.75
CA PHE A 236 -2.96 17.04 -16.63
C PHE A 236 -4.13 17.94 -17.04
N SER A 237 -4.40 18.14 -18.34
CA SER A 237 -5.50 18.98 -18.84
C SER A 237 -6.86 18.69 -18.20
N LEU A 238 -7.12 17.44 -17.84
CA LEU A 238 -8.33 16.98 -17.16
C LEU A 238 -8.49 17.57 -15.75
N VAL A 239 -7.41 17.64 -14.95
CA VAL A 239 -7.45 18.12 -13.56
C VAL A 239 -7.05 19.60 -13.41
N ASN A 240 -6.35 20.15 -14.41
CA ASN A 240 -5.86 21.53 -14.43
C ASN A 240 -6.94 22.59 -14.11
N PRO A 241 -8.18 22.52 -14.64
CA PRO A 241 -9.20 23.51 -14.31
C PRO A 241 -9.49 23.63 -12.80
N LEU A 242 -9.39 22.53 -12.04
CA LEU A 242 -9.61 22.53 -10.60
C LEU A 242 -8.36 22.92 -9.81
N LEU A 243 -7.17 22.52 -10.30
CA LEU A 243 -5.91 22.74 -9.58
C LEU A 243 -5.29 24.10 -9.85
N GLN A 244 -5.47 24.67 -11.04
CA GLN A 244 -5.06 26.04 -11.38
C GLN A 244 -5.98 27.06 -10.73
N HIS A 245 -7.30 26.83 -10.74
CA HIS A 245 -8.29 27.80 -10.28
C HIS A 245 -9.30 27.16 -9.31
N PRO A 246 -8.84 26.73 -8.11
CA PRO A 246 -9.71 26.02 -7.18
C PRO A 246 -10.87 26.91 -6.71
N PRO A 247 -12.11 26.40 -6.70
CA PRO A 247 -13.22 27.12 -6.09
C PRO A 247 -12.93 27.42 -4.61
N ALA A 248 -13.18 28.66 -4.18
CA ALA A 248 -12.87 29.12 -2.82
C ALA A 248 -13.62 28.35 -1.69
N GLY A 249 -14.74 27.70 -2.01
CA GLY A 249 -15.54 26.94 -1.04
C GLY A 249 -15.33 25.44 -1.17
N ARG A 250 -14.99 24.76 -0.06
CA ARG A 250 -14.81 23.29 -0.02
C ARG A 250 -15.98 22.51 -0.63
N LYS A 251 -17.22 22.92 -0.35
CA LYS A 251 -18.41 22.29 -0.95
C LYS A 251 -18.45 22.48 -2.46
N VAL A 252 -18.09 23.66 -2.95
CA VAL A 252 -18.09 23.97 -4.39
C VAL A 252 -16.99 23.19 -5.09
N LEU A 253 -15.80 23.09 -4.48
CA LEU A 253 -14.71 22.25 -4.94
C LEU A 253 -15.14 20.78 -5.01
N GLN A 254 -15.77 20.23 -3.96
CA GLN A 254 -16.30 18.85 -3.98
C GLN A 254 -17.29 18.64 -5.14
N HIS A 255 -18.25 19.55 -5.34
CA HIS A 255 -19.20 19.42 -6.47
C HIS A 255 -18.50 19.50 -7.84
N ALA A 256 -17.39 20.22 -7.92
CA ALA A 256 -16.60 20.30 -9.15
C ALA A 256 -15.83 19.00 -9.38
N VAL A 257 -15.28 18.40 -8.32
CA VAL A 257 -14.69 17.05 -8.36
C VAL A 257 -15.74 16.00 -8.74
N ASP A 258 -16.93 16.01 -8.15
CA ASP A 258 -18.01 15.07 -8.50
C ASP A 258 -18.40 15.17 -9.99
N ARG A 259 -18.32 16.37 -10.58
CA ARG A 259 -18.53 16.56 -12.03
C ARG A 259 -17.37 16.03 -12.86
N LEU A 260 -16.13 16.25 -12.43
CA LEU A 260 -14.95 15.68 -13.06
C LEU A 260 -15.04 14.16 -13.07
N VAL A 261 -15.31 13.53 -11.91
CA VAL A 261 -15.48 12.08 -11.77
C VAL A 261 -16.59 11.58 -12.68
N ALA A 262 -17.74 12.25 -12.73
CA ALA A 262 -18.85 11.88 -13.61
C ALA A 262 -18.49 11.93 -15.11
N GLY A 263 -17.50 12.74 -15.50
CA GLY A 263 -16.97 12.83 -16.86
C GLY A 263 -15.86 11.83 -17.20
N LEU A 264 -15.35 11.05 -16.24
CA LEU A 264 -14.36 10.00 -16.52
C LEU A 264 -15.01 8.80 -17.21
N ASP A 265 -14.96 8.75 -18.53
CA ASP A 265 -15.56 7.70 -19.37
C ASP A 265 -14.53 6.92 -20.20
N GLU A 266 -13.29 7.41 -20.29
CA GLU A 266 -12.25 6.74 -21.06
C GLU A 266 -11.67 5.49 -20.36
N PRO A 267 -11.10 4.55 -21.13
CA PRO A 267 -10.32 3.46 -20.57
C PRO A 267 -9.06 3.96 -19.86
N GLY A 268 -8.53 3.16 -18.93
CA GLY A 268 -7.32 3.47 -18.18
C GLY A 268 -7.06 2.46 -17.08
N VAL A 269 -6.39 2.89 -16.02
CA VAL A 269 -6.35 2.15 -14.74
C VAL A 269 -7.12 2.95 -13.71
N TYR A 270 -8.05 2.28 -13.02
CA TYR A 270 -8.87 2.87 -11.97
C TYR A 270 -8.84 1.98 -10.74
N VAL A 271 -8.36 2.51 -9.62
CA VAL A 271 -8.32 1.83 -8.31
C VAL A 271 -9.24 2.58 -7.34
N ALA A 272 -10.40 1.99 -7.09
CA ALA A 272 -11.38 2.52 -6.15
C ALA A 272 -11.15 1.95 -4.74
N ALA A 273 -10.81 2.82 -3.78
CA ALA A 273 -10.63 2.46 -2.39
C ALA A 273 -11.82 2.94 -1.55
N GLY A 274 -12.40 2.04 -0.75
CA GLY A 274 -13.65 2.35 -0.07
C GLY A 274 -13.92 1.54 1.19
N ALA A 275 -14.33 2.22 2.27
CA ALA A 275 -14.79 1.57 3.49
C ALA A 275 -16.14 0.84 3.27
N ARG A 276 -16.32 -0.34 3.86
CA ARG A 276 -17.55 -1.15 3.71
C ARG A 276 -18.82 -0.41 4.09
N HIS A 277 -18.78 0.20 5.26
CA HIS A 277 -19.75 1.20 5.66
C HIS A 277 -19.15 2.56 5.31
N ARG A 278 -19.99 3.52 4.94
CA ARG A 278 -19.57 4.90 4.62
C ARG A 278 -18.43 5.37 5.51
N ASP A 279 -17.43 6.02 4.93
CA ASP A 279 -16.33 6.62 5.68
C ASP A 279 -16.83 7.72 6.63
N GLN A 280 -15.97 8.15 7.55
CA GLN A 280 -16.19 9.32 8.42
C GLN A 280 -15.23 10.47 8.12
N GLY A 281 -14.32 10.26 7.19
CA GLY A 281 -13.30 11.19 6.77
C GLY A 281 -12.54 10.62 5.58
N TYR A 282 -12.05 11.53 4.76
CA TYR A 282 -11.22 11.23 3.60
C TYR A 282 -10.19 12.33 3.44
N GLN A 283 -9.09 12.02 2.75
CA GLN A 283 -8.11 12.98 2.28
C GLN A 283 -7.56 12.50 0.95
N CYS A 284 -7.54 13.38 -0.05
CA CYS A 284 -6.71 13.29 -1.23
C CYS A 284 -5.52 14.24 -1.02
N GLY A 285 -4.34 13.68 -0.81
CA GLY A 285 -3.13 14.42 -0.47
C GLY A 285 -2.10 14.43 -1.59
N PHE A 286 -1.24 15.44 -1.57
CA PHE A 286 -0.04 15.43 -2.41
C PHE A 286 1.07 14.71 -1.65
N ASP A 287 1.66 13.70 -2.27
CA ASP A 287 2.82 13.01 -1.74
C ASP A 287 4.06 13.88 -1.96
N ASP A 288 4.61 14.38 -0.87
CA ASP A 288 5.81 15.22 -0.82
C ASP A 288 7.06 14.41 -0.42
N SER A 289 6.98 13.08 -0.49
CA SER A 289 8.11 12.21 -0.24
C SER A 289 9.29 12.50 -1.18
N ALA A 290 10.51 12.27 -0.68
CA ALA A 290 11.74 12.51 -1.41
C ALA A 290 12.05 11.39 -2.42
N ILE A 291 11.08 11.07 -3.29
CA ILE A 291 11.18 9.95 -4.23
C ILE A 291 12.35 10.09 -5.20
N CYS A 292 12.64 11.30 -5.66
CA CYS A 292 13.72 11.53 -6.63
C CYS A 292 15.12 11.19 -6.08
N PRO A 293 15.52 11.72 -4.90
CA PRO A 293 16.74 11.27 -4.23
C PRO A 293 16.77 9.77 -3.95
N HIS A 294 15.66 9.19 -3.49
CA HIS A 294 15.56 7.76 -3.16
C HIS A 294 15.78 6.87 -4.39
N GLN A 295 14.98 7.06 -5.44
CA GLN A 295 15.05 6.27 -6.67
C GLN A 295 16.36 6.50 -7.43
N SER A 296 16.91 7.72 -7.45
CA SER A 296 18.21 7.97 -8.09
C SER A 296 19.34 7.22 -7.39
N ALA A 297 19.28 7.10 -6.07
CA ALA A 297 20.27 6.34 -5.31
C ALA A 297 20.18 4.83 -5.60
N ILE A 298 18.96 4.31 -5.72
CA ILE A 298 18.71 2.91 -6.15
C ILE A 298 19.23 2.68 -7.57
N ALA A 299 18.91 3.58 -8.51
CA ALA A 299 19.33 3.50 -9.89
C ALA A 299 20.87 3.58 -10.03
N ASP A 300 21.53 4.51 -9.34
CA ASP A 300 23.00 4.63 -9.33
C ASP A 300 23.68 3.33 -8.89
N ARG A 301 23.23 2.75 -7.76
CA ARG A 301 23.76 1.48 -7.25
C ARG A 301 23.54 0.34 -8.23
N THR A 302 22.34 0.26 -8.82
CA THR A 302 21.98 -0.74 -9.82
C THR A 302 22.87 -0.64 -11.06
N ILE A 303 22.98 0.55 -11.65
CA ILE A 303 23.79 0.82 -12.86
C ILE A 303 25.25 0.48 -12.59
N THR A 304 25.77 0.89 -11.42
CA THR A 304 27.12 0.58 -10.98
C THR A 304 27.34 -0.92 -10.84
N ALA A 305 26.37 -1.65 -10.26
CA ALA A 305 26.43 -3.10 -10.06
C ALA A 305 26.39 -3.88 -11.39
N PHE A 306 25.74 -3.35 -12.43
CA PHE A 306 25.75 -3.94 -13.77
C PHE A 306 27.07 -3.70 -14.54
N ALA A 307 27.92 -2.77 -14.07
CA ALA A 307 29.21 -2.44 -14.69
C ALA A 307 29.10 -2.20 -16.22
N LEU A 308 28.10 -1.39 -16.63
CA LEU A 308 27.83 -1.10 -18.03
C LEU A 308 29.03 -0.41 -18.71
N PRO A 309 29.24 -0.59 -20.03
CA PRO A 309 30.24 0.18 -20.76
C PRO A 309 29.97 1.71 -20.64
N PRO A 310 31.00 2.59 -20.65
CA PRO A 310 30.83 4.01 -20.30
C PRO A 310 29.76 4.76 -21.10
N LEU A 311 29.57 4.42 -22.38
CA LEU A 311 28.51 5.02 -23.20
C LEU A 311 27.11 4.64 -22.70
N PHE A 312 26.91 3.37 -22.32
CA PHE A 312 25.62 2.88 -21.82
C PHE A 312 25.36 3.31 -20.38
N ASP A 313 26.40 3.43 -19.55
CA ASP A 313 26.31 4.00 -18.20
C ASP A 313 25.70 5.41 -18.24
N GLY A 314 26.28 6.31 -19.04
CA GLY A 314 25.76 7.67 -19.18
C GLY A 314 24.33 7.73 -19.73
N ILE A 315 23.95 6.83 -20.65
CA ILE A 315 22.57 6.74 -21.15
C ILE A 315 21.63 6.26 -20.04
N ALA A 316 22.01 5.22 -19.30
CA ALA A 316 21.20 4.65 -18.23
C ALA A 316 20.95 5.68 -17.12
N ARG A 317 21.97 6.43 -16.69
CA ARG A 317 21.83 7.45 -15.65
C ARG A 317 20.88 8.57 -16.07
N ASN A 318 21.02 9.06 -17.31
CA ASN A 318 20.13 10.09 -17.85
C ASN A 318 18.68 9.62 -18.03
N ALA A 319 18.44 8.30 -18.06
CA ALA A 319 17.11 7.73 -18.23
C ALA A 319 16.45 7.31 -16.90
N PHE A 320 17.21 6.76 -15.95
CA PHE A 320 16.67 6.10 -14.74
C PHE A 320 16.94 6.85 -13.44
N GLU A 321 17.92 7.77 -13.39
CA GLU A 321 18.07 8.62 -12.22
C GLU A 321 17.05 9.76 -12.29
N CYS A 322 16.07 9.73 -11.39
CA CYS A 322 15.03 10.76 -11.30
C CYS A 322 15.61 12.18 -11.25
N ASN A 323 16.72 12.40 -10.53
CA ASN A 323 17.37 13.71 -10.43
C ASN A 323 18.00 14.21 -11.74
N HIS A 324 18.22 13.34 -12.72
CA HIS A 324 18.64 13.72 -14.06
C HIS A 324 17.45 14.08 -14.97
N VAL A 325 16.30 13.43 -14.78
CA VAL A 325 15.08 13.65 -15.56
C VAL A 325 14.28 14.84 -15.02
N VAL A 326 14.21 14.98 -13.69
CA VAL A 326 13.46 15.99 -12.96
C VAL A 326 14.44 16.92 -12.25
N SER A 327 14.57 18.14 -12.78
CA SER A 327 15.49 19.15 -12.24
C SER A 327 14.90 20.04 -11.13
N ASP A 328 13.61 19.88 -10.82
CA ASP A 328 12.96 20.69 -9.79
C ASP A 328 13.40 20.23 -8.38
N PRO A 329 13.87 21.14 -7.50
CA PRO A 329 14.33 20.78 -6.17
C PRO A 329 13.24 20.23 -5.24
N GLN A 330 11.96 20.43 -5.57
CA GLN A 330 10.82 19.82 -4.87
C GLN A 330 10.39 18.48 -5.51
N GLY A 331 11.24 17.89 -6.36
CA GLY A 331 10.99 16.59 -6.98
C GLY A 331 9.87 16.62 -8.03
N PRO A 332 9.31 15.44 -8.39
CA PRO A 332 8.29 15.32 -9.42
C PRO A 332 7.04 16.18 -9.13
N LEU A 333 6.60 16.23 -7.87
CA LEU A 333 5.47 17.07 -7.46
C LEU A 333 5.74 18.55 -7.73
N GLY A 334 6.93 19.05 -7.38
CA GLY A 334 7.35 20.43 -7.65
C GLY A 334 7.32 20.76 -9.13
N ALA A 335 7.96 19.90 -9.94
CA ALA A 335 8.01 20.03 -11.39
C ALA A 335 6.60 20.07 -12.00
N CYS A 336 5.73 19.15 -11.61
CA CYS A 336 4.34 19.09 -12.06
C CYS A 336 3.57 20.38 -11.73
N ARG A 337 3.65 20.86 -10.49
CA ARG A 337 2.95 22.07 -10.03
C ARG A 337 3.42 23.30 -10.78
N SER A 338 4.73 23.43 -10.96
CA SER A 338 5.37 24.54 -11.67
C SER A 338 4.95 24.55 -13.15
N ALA A 339 5.09 23.41 -13.84
CA ALA A 339 4.77 23.27 -15.25
C ALA A 339 3.28 23.49 -15.56
N ASN A 340 2.38 23.10 -14.64
CA ASN A 340 0.94 23.24 -14.82
C ASN A 340 0.35 24.47 -14.10
N HIS A 341 1.16 25.33 -13.48
CA HIS A 341 0.71 26.53 -12.77
C HIS A 341 -0.38 26.27 -11.70
N TRP A 342 -0.25 25.19 -10.94
CA TRP A 342 -1.25 24.83 -9.92
C TRP A 342 -1.20 25.78 -8.72
N MET A 343 -2.37 26.30 -8.33
CA MET A 343 -2.54 27.11 -7.13
C MET A 343 -3.13 26.32 -5.96
N TYR A 344 -3.84 25.23 -6.24
CA TYR A 344 -4.37 24.35 -5.21
C TYR A 344 -3.24 23.56 -4.53
N GLY A 345 -3.42 23.27 -3.25
CA GLY A 345 -2.54 22.44 -2.45
C GLY A 345 -3.35 21.73 -1.37
N ALA A 346 -2.86 20.57 -0.97
CA ALA A 346 -3.42 19.75 0.09
C ALA A 346 -2.27 19.10 0.86
N GLU A 347 -2.49 18.84 2.14
CA GLU A 347 -1.53 18.08 2.93
C GLU A 347 -1.48 16.62 2.47
N SER A 348 -0.30 16.00 2.56
CA SER A 348 -0.13 14.56 2.40
C SER A 348 -1.10 13.79 3.29
N ALA A 349 -1.77 12.78 2.74
CA ALA A 349 -2.69 11.94 3.49
C ALA A 349 -1.99 11.11 4.58
N LEU A 350 -0.67 10.94 4.47
CA LEU A 350 0.16 10.28 5.46
C LEU A 350 0.20 11.10 6.77
N THR A 351 0.49 12.40 6.70
CA THR A 351 0.61 13.23 7.90
C THR A 351 -0.75 13.70 8.42
N ASP A 352 -1.70 13.96 7.53
CA ASP A 352 -3.06 14.45 7.86
C ASP A 352 -3.86 13.46 8.74
N GLY A 353 -3.53 12.17 8.70
CA GLY A 353 -4.15 11.15 9.56
C GLY A 353 -3.84 11.29 11.05
N ALA A 354 -2.75 11.96 11.42
CA ALA A 354 -2.15 11.90 12.75
C ALA A 354 -3.00 12.55 13.85
N ASP A 355 -3.85 13.53 13.53
CA ASP A 355 -4.68 14.24 14.52
C ASP A 355 -6.09 13.62 14.67
N GLY A 356 -6.38 12.55 13.93
CA GLY A 356 -7.67 11.86 13.91
C GLY A 356 -8.75 12.53 13.08
N ARG A 357 -8.40 13.56 12.31
CA ARG A 357 -9.31 14.35 11.47
C ARG A 357 -8.68 14.68 10.12
N LEU A 358 -8.97 13.82 9.16
CA LEU A 358 -8.62 14.08 7.76
C LEU A 358 -9.20 15.42 7.26
N ALA A 359 -8.37 16.23 6.59
CA ALA A 359 -8.66 17.60 6.16
C ALA A 359 -9.77 17.70 5.10
N ARG A 360 -10.09 16.60 4.42
CA ARG A 360 -11.13 16.49 3.38
C ARG A 360 -10.81 17.29 2.13
N SER A 361 -9.55 17.28 1.70
CA SER A 361 -9.20 17.60 0.32
C SER A 361 -9.83 16.54 -0.60
N PRO A 362 -10.58 16.93 -1.64
CA PRO A 362 -11.26 15.98 -2.53
C PRO A 362 -10.45 15.62 -3.78
N ILE A 363 -9.27 16.22 -3.98
CA ILE A 363 -8.44 16.00 -5.16
C ILE A 363 -6.95 16.24 -4.84
N ALA A 364 -6.08 15.42 -5.41
CA ALA A 364 -4.65 15.65 -5.57
C ALA A 364 -4.18 14.97 -6.88
N ALA A 365 -2.99 15.33 -7.37
CA ALA A 365 -2.49 14.86 -8.67
C ALA A 365 -0.95 14.86 -8.75
N CYS A 366 -0.43 14.20 -9.78
CA CYS A 366 0.97 13.93 -10.11
C CYS A 366 1.71 12.99 -9.16
N GLN A 367 1.78 13.34 -7.88
CA GLN A 367 2.27 12.46 -6.81
C GLN A 367 1.24 12.58 -5.70
N ALA A 368 0.36 11.59 -5.62
CA ALA A 368 -0.92 11.69 -4.99
C ALA A 368 -1.17 10.48 -4.09
N ASN A 369 -1.52 10.74 -2.85
CA ASN A 369 -1.87 9.71 -1.90
C ASN A 369 -3.26 9.97 -1.32
N GLY A 370 -3.77 9.00 -0.58
CA GLY A 370 -5.13 9.03 -0.05
C GLY A 370 -5.25 8.39 1.31
N ALA A 371 -6.26 8.83 2.07
CA ALA A 371 -6.65 8.17 3.31
C ALA A 371 -8.16 8.15 3.48
N LEU A 372 -8.67 7.08 4.10
CA LEU A 372 -10.05 6.96 4.56
C LEU A 372 -10.09 6.68 6.06
N ALA A 373 -10.99 7.34 6.78
CA ALA A 373 -11.16 7.16 8.21
C ALA A 373 -12.48 6.43 8.53
N ARG A 374 -12.39 5.41 9.40
CA ARG A 374 -13.55 4.70 9.97
C ARG A 374 -13.48 4.71 11.49
N ARG A 375 -14.43 5.38 12.13
CA ARG A 375 -14.61 5.32 13.59
C ARG A 375 -14.99 3.90 14.03
N LEU A 376 -14.25 3.38 14.99
CA LEU A 376 -14.50 2.06 15.57
C LEU A 376 -15.59 2.15 16.64
N VAL A 377 -16.54 1.21 16.58
CA VAL A 377 -17.64 1.10 17.54
C VAL A 377 -17.45 -0.18 18.34
N PHE A 378 -16.85 -0.05 19.52
CA PHE A 378 -16.58 -1.19 20.39
C PHE A 378 -17.85 -1.76 21.02
N ARG A 379 -18.02 -3.07 20.90
CA ARG A 379 -19.03 -3.87 21.59
C ARG A 379 -18.31 -4.97 22.33
N LEU A 380 -18.45 -5.01 23.66
CA LEU A 380 -17.76 -5.98 24.52
C LEU A 380 -16.24 -6.02 24.24
N GLY A 381 -15.62 -4.85 24.08
CA GLY A 381 -14.18 -4.74 23.83
C GLY A 381 -13.73 -5.01 22.39
N THR A 382 -14.65 -5.32 21.46
CA THR A 382 -14.30 -5.61 20.05
C THR A 382 -14.97 -4.63 19.08
N ALA A 383 -14.23 -4.17 18.08
CA ALA A 383 -14.75 -3.39 16.96
C ALA A 383 -14.15 -3.91 15.64
N SER A 384 -14.77 -3.60 14.51
CA SER A 384 -14.20 -3.93 13.21
C SER A 384 -14.40 -2.83 12.17
N ALA A 385 -13.55 -2.87 11.15
CA ALA A 385 -13.63 -2.03 9.96
C ALA A 385 -13.12 -2.81 8.76
N THR A 386 -13.69 -2.56 7.59
CA THR A 386 -13.28 -3.19 6.33
C THR A 386 -13.09 -2.12 5.28
N PHE A 387 -12.01 -2.22 4.51
CA PHE A 387 -11.75 -1.43 3.32
C PHE A 387 -11.59 -2.36 2.13
N TYR A 388 -12.21 -1.98 1.01
CA TYR A 388 -12.13 -2.69 -0.25
C TYR A 388 -11.30 -1.86 -1.22
N LEU A 389 -10.46 -2.53 -2.00
CA LEU A 389 -9.68 -1.96 -3.09
C LEU A 389 -10.09 -2.67 -4.37
N ALA A 390 -10.77 -1.97 -5.26
CA ALA A 390 -11.32 -2.52 -6.50
C ALA A 390 -10.61 -1.93 -7.71
N ALA A 391 -10.05 -2.77 -8.57
CA ALA A 391 -9.33 -2.36 -9.76
C ALA A 391 -10.13 -2.67 -11.03
N GLY A 392 -10.19 -1.73 -11.96
CA GLY A 392 -10.89 -1.88 -13.24
C GLY A 392 -10.30 -1.00 -14.35
N GLY A 393 -10.63 -1.33 -15.59
CA GLY A 393 -10.17 -0.61 -16.78
C GLY A 393 -10.96 0.65 -17.08
N THR A 394 -12.05 0.88 -16.36
CA THR A 394 -12.86 2.11 -16.40
C THR A 394 -13.30 2.48 -14.98
N ARG A 395 -13.66 3.74 -14.77
CA ARG A 395 -14.30 4.21 -13.54
C ARG A 395 -15.49 3.34 -13.15
N ASP A 396 -16.37 3.05 -14.11
CA ASP A 396 -17.63 2.33 -13.86
C ASP A 396 -17.41 0.86 -13.50
N GLU A 397 -16.38 0.22 -14.06
CA GLU A 397 -15.97 -1.12 -13.68
C GLU A 397 -15.45 -1.13 -12.23
N ALA A 398 -14.50 -0.26 -11.89
CA ALA A 398 -13.93 -0.18 -10.54
C ALA A 398 -15.01 0.09 -9.48
N TYR A 399 -15.92 1.04 -9.74
CA TYR A 399 -17.04 1.31 -8.85
C TYR A 399 -18.10 0.20 -8.86
N GLY A 400 -18.33 -0.47 -9.98
CA GLY A 400 -19.21 -1.64 -10.07
C GLY A 400 -18.75 -2.76 -9.13
N LEU A 401 -17.48 -3.10 -9.19
CA LEU A 401 -16.82 -4.06 -8.31
C LEU A 401 -16.92 -3.64 -6.83
N LEU A 402 -16.62 -2.37 -6.53
CA LEU A 402 -16.69 -1.83 -5.17
C LEU A 402 -18.11 -1.90 -4.59
N ARG A 403 -19.13 -1.50 -5.38
CA ARG A 403 -20.54 -1.58 -4.98
C ARG A 403 -20.99 -3.02 -4.75
N ALA A 404 -20.58 -3.95 -5.62
CA ALA A 404 -20.88 -5.37 -5.47
C ALA A 404 -20.27 -5.94 -4.17
N ALA A 405 -19.00 -5.64 -3.89
CA ALA A 405 -18.34 -6.07 -2.65
C ALA A 405 -19.03 -5.53 -1.38
N ARG A 406 -19.59 -4.32 -1.46
CA ARG A 406 -20.33 -3.64 -0.38
C ARG A 406 -21.82 -4.00 -0.30
N ALA A 407 -22.34 -4.80 -1.23
CA ALA A 407 -23.77 -5.03 -1.37
C ALA A 407 -24.42 -5.57 -0.08
N ARG A 408 -25.69 -5.22 0.14
CA ARG A 408 -26.46 -5.74 1.28
C ARG A 408 -26.52 -7.28 1.18
N GLY A 409 -26.25 -7.96 2.29
CA GLY A 409 -26.23 -9.42 2.36
C GLY A 409 -24.85 -10.05 2.17
N THR A 410 -23.85 -9.31 1.69
CA THR A 410 -22.44 -9.72 1.84
C THR A 410 -21.97 -9.38 3.25
N SER A 411 -20.97 -10.07 3.78
CA SER A 411 -20.18 -9.64 4.96
C SER A 411 -18.72 -9.98 4.71
N PRO A 412 -17.74 -9.27 5.29
CA PRO A 412 -16.33 -9.63 5.11
C PRO A 412 -16.04 -11.06 5.60
N GLU A 413 -16.74 -11.54 6.62
CA GLU A 413 -16.64 -12.90 7.12
C GLU A 413 -17.22 -13.93 6.13
N ALA A 414 -18.37 -13.61 5.51
CA ALA A 414 -18.97 -14.44 4.48
C ALA A 414 -18.12 -14.46 3.20
N GLN A 415 -17.55 -13.31 2.82
CA GLN A 415 -16.59 -13.20 1.71
C GLN A 415 -15.35 -14.04 1.98
N ARG A 416 -14.78 -13.94 3.19
CA ARG A 416 -13.65 -14.77 3.62
C ARG A 416 -13.99 -16.27 3.52
N ALA A 417 -15.10 -16.69 4.10
CA ALA A 417 -15.51 -18.10 4.09
C ALA A 417 -15.73 -18.63 2.65
N ALA A 418 -16.28 -17.80 1.77
CA ALA A 418 -16.42 -18.13 0.35
C ALA A 418 -15.06 -18.24 -0.35
N THR A 419 -14.10 -17.35 -0.05
CA THR A 419 -12.73 -17.42 -0.56
C THR A 419 -12.02 -18.69 -0.07
N GLU A 420 -12.10 -19.02 1.21
CA GLU A 420 -11.53 -20.24 1.79
C GLU A 420 -12.12 -21.49 1.12
N ALA A 421 -13.45 -21.55 0.97
CA ALA A 421 -14.11 -22.66 0.29
C ALA A 421 -13.71 -22.78 -1.19
N TRP A 422 -13.51 -21.66 -1.87
CA TRP A 422 -13.04 -21.66 -3.26
C TRP A 422 -11.65 -22.27 -3.39
N TRP A 423 -10.71 -21.88 -2.51
CA TRP A 423 -9.35 -22.43 -2.53
C TRP A 423 -9.29 -23.91 -2.17
N ALA A 424 -10.07 -24.32 -1.17
CA ALA A 424 -10.23 -25.74 -0.85
C ALA A 424 -10.76 -26.53 -2.06
N SER A 425 -11.75 -25.97 -2.79
CA SER A 425 -12.27 -26.57 -4.02
C SER A 425 -11.26 -26.58 -5.17
N TYR A 426 -10.42 -25.54 -5.29
CA TYR A 426 -9.38 -25.44 -6.30
C TYR A 426 -8.30 -26.51 -6.08
N LEU A 427 -7.92 -26.78 -4.83
CA LEU A 427 -6.90 -27.75 -4.46
C LEU A 427 -7.41 -29.20 -4.35
N ALA A 428 -8.71 -29.42 -4.14
CA ALA A 428 -9.30 -30.75 -4.01
C ALA A 428 -8.89 -31.77 -5.10
N PRO A 429 -8.76 -31.42 -6.40
CA PRO A 429 -8.34 -32.37 -7.43
C PRO A 429 -6.82 -32.57 -7.52
N ALA A 430 -6.01 -31.88 -6.72
CA ALA A 430 -4.55 -31.98 -6.80
C ALA A 430 -4.03 -33.33 -6.28
N HIS A 431 -3.11 -33.93 -7.01
CA HIS A 431 -2.36 -35.10 -6.54
C HIS A 431 -1.24 -34.62 -5.60
N LEU A 432 -1.47 -34.72 -4.30
CA LEU A 432 -0.47 -34.41 -3.28
C LEU A 432 0.49 -35.60 -3.08
N PRO A 433 1.70 -35.37 -2.54
CA PRO A 433 2.61 -36.46 -2.20
C PRO A 433 1.95 -37.49 -1.29
N ASP A 434 2.21 -38.78 -1.53
CA ASP A 434 1.73 -39.89 -0.69
C ASP A 434 2.59 -39.97 0.58
N THR A 435 2.21 -39.18 1.59
CA THR A 435 2.92 -39.07 2.88
C THR A 435 1.99 -38.61 3.99
N ASP A 436 2.24 -39.11 5.21
CA ASP A 436 1.55 -38.66 6.43
C ASP A 436 2.23 -37.45 7.08
N ASP A 437 3.33 -36.95 6.51
CA ASP A 437 4.03 -35.76 7.02
C ASP A 437 3.22 -34.49 6.72
N ALA A 438 2.60 -33.93 7.77
CA ALA A 438 1.77 -32.73 7.68
C ALA A 438 2.53 -31.51 7.14
N ALA A 439 3.83 -31.38 7.41
CA ALA A 439 4.62 -30.25 6.91
C ALA A 439 4.83 -30.36 5.39
N VAL A 440 5.07 -31.58 4.89
CA VAL A 440 5.17 -31.85 3.44
C VAL A 440 3.84 -31.58 2.75
N GLN A 441 2.72 -32.02 3.34
CA GLN A 441 1.38 -31.75 2.81
C GLN A 441 1.06 -30.25 2.75
N ALA A 442 1.34 -29.50 3.81
CA ALA A 442 1.13 -28.06 3.87
C ALA A 442 1.98 -27.32 2.84
N PHE A 443 3.26 -27.68 2.73
CA PHE A 443 4.18 -27.08 1.74
C PHE A 443 3.74 -27.37 0.30
N ALA A 444 3.30 -28.60 -0.01
CA ALA A 444 2.82 -28.96 -1.33
C ALA A 444 1.57 -28.16 -1.73
N LYS A 445 0.58 -28.05 -0.82
CA LYS A 445 -0.62 -27.22 -1.04
C LYS A 445 -0.26 -25.75 -1.25
N ARG A 446 0.59 -25.18 -0.40
CA ARG A 446 1.05 -23.79 -0.53
C ARG A 446 1.74 -23.53 -1.86
N SER A 447 2.58 -24.46 -2.31
CA SER A 447 3.28 -24.34 -3.60
C SER A 447 2.29 -24.25 -4.77
N LEU A 448 1.22 -25.04 -4.75
CA LEU A 448 0.16 -24.98 -5.78
C LEU A 448 -0.65 -23.68 -5.74
N ILE A 449 -0.92 -23.15 -4.55
CA ILE A 449 -1.55 -21.83 -4.39
C ILE A 449 -0.65 -20.74 -4.96
N VAL A 450 0.64 -20.73 -4.61
CA VAL A 450 1.61 -19.75 -5.12
C VAL A 450 1.67 -19.78 -6.64
N MET A 451 1.70 -20.97 -7.26
CA MET A 451 1.64 -21.10 -8.71
C MET A 451 0.36 -20.48 -9.28
N ARG A 452 -0.81 -20.70 -8.66
CA ARG A 452 -2.08 -20.12 -9.09
C ARG A 452 -2.12 -18.59 -8.96
N THR A 453 -1.55 -18.06 -7.88
CA THR A 453 -1.44 -16.62 -7.60
C THR A 453 -0.51 -15.93 -8.60
N ALA A 454 0.51 -16.64 -9.08
CA ALA A 454 1.43 -16.17 -10.13
C ALA A 454 0.91 -16.40 -11.56
N THR A 455 -0.19 -17.13 -11.76
CA THR A 455 -0.80 -17.33 -13.09
C THR A 455 -1.64 -16.12 -13.50
N ASP A 456 -1.28 -15.50 -14.60
CA ASP A 456 -2.07 -14.49 -15.29
C ASP A 456 -3.34 -15.10 -15.90
N ALA A 457 -4.51 -14.59 -15.51
CA ALA A 457 -5.79 -15.17 -15.90
C ALA A 457 -6.09 -15.02 -17.39
N ALA A 458 -5.54 -13.99 -18.05
CA ALA A 458 -5.80 -13.71 -19.45
C ALA A 458 -4.94 -14.58 -20.39
N SER A 459 -3.66 -14.75 -20.06
CA SER A 459 -2.68 -15.45 -20.91
C SER A 459 -2.37 -16.87 -20.46
N GLY A 460 -2.63 -17.21 -19.19
CA GLY A 460 -2.15 -18.44 -18.56
C GLY A 460 -0.65 -18.45 -18.27
N ALA A 461 0.06 -17.34 -18.54
CA ALA A 461 1.48 -17.22 -18.23
C ALA A 461 1.69 -17.24 -16.71
N ILE A 462 2.77 -17.87 -16.27
CA ILE A 462 3.17 -17.89 -14.86
C ILE A 462 4.39 -16.98 -14.73
N VAL A 463 4.27 -15.92 -13.93
CA VAL A 463 5.41 -15.03 -13.66
C VAL A 463 6.43 -15.72 -12.76
N ALA A 464 7.71 -15.37 -12.92
CA ALA A 464 8.78 -15.92 -12.09
C ALA A 464 8.62 -15.53 -10.61
N SER A 465 8.20 -14.28 -10.37
CA SER A 465 7.80 -13.76 -9.07
C SER A 465 6.66 -12.77 -9.27
N ILE A 466 5.74 -12.71 -8.31
CA ILE A 466 4.72 -11.65 -8.26
C ILE A 466 5.31 -10.35 -7.74
N ASP A 467 6.44 -10.42 -7.04
CA ASP A 467 7.19 -9.26 -6.58
C ASP A 467 7.89 -8.56 -7.76
N SER A 468 8.00 -7.25 -7.65
CA SER A 468 8.74 -6.38 -8.58
C SER A 468 9.41 -5.24 -7.84
N GLU A 469 9.77 -5.45 -6.58
CA GLU A 469 10.56 -4.48 -5.83
C GLU A 469 11.98 -4.36 -6.44
N PRO A 470 12.61 -3.17 -6.36
CA PRO A 470 13.94 -2.88 -6.91
C PRO A 470 15.04 -3.51 -6.12
#